data_AF-A0A7C8FGR1-F1
#
_entry.id   AF-A0A7C8FGR1-F1
#
_cell.length_a   1.000
_cell.length_b   1.000
_cell.length_c   1.000
_cell.angle_alpha   90.00
_cell.angle_beta   90.00
_cell.angle_gamma   90.00
#
_symmetry.space_group_name_H-M   'P 1'
#
loop_
_entity.id
_entity.type
_entity.pdbx_description
1 polymer ?
#
loop_
_entity_poly.entity_id
_entity_poly.type
_entity_poly.pdbx_seq_one_letter_code
_entity_poly.pdbx_strand_id
1 'polypeptide(L)'
;MEEYETSGHHQWKFFRAGGFDQVLLETGEDLLALSIRDNKLWSALSCPVKGVEFDQRTLQLINTDNDGHIRAPEILAAAEWAGYSF
;
A
#
# COMPACT_ATOMS: atom_id res chain seq x y z
N MET A 1 -26.08 -1.22 -13.97
CA MET A 1 -25.42 -2.33 -13.25
C MET A 1 -24.14 -2.54 -14.02
N GLU A 2 -23.09 -1.82 -13.63
CA GLU A 2 -21.78 -1.90 -14.30
C GLU A 2 -21.11 -3.19 -13.84
N GLU A 3 -20.80 -4.04 -14.82
CA GLU A 3 -20.06 -5.28 -14.63
C GLU A 3 -18.61 -4.91 -14.27
N TYR A 4 -18.20 -5.20 -13.04
CA TYR A 4 -16.79 -5.24 -12.69
C TYR A 4 -16.21 -6.53 -13.24
N GLU A 5 -15.48 -6.44 -14.36
CA GLU A 5 -14.57 -7.49 -14.79
C GLU A 5 -13.63 -7.82 -13.62
N THR A 6 -13.75 -9.02 -13.07
CA THR A 6 -12.72 -9.57 -12.19
C THR A 6 -11.49 -9.88 -13.06
N SER A 7 -10.67 -8.85 -13.25
CA SER A 7 -9.34 -8.92 -13.82
C SER A 7 -8.54 -10.06 -13.17
N GLY A 8 -7.82 -10.80 -14.00
CA GLY A 8 -7.22 -12.10 -13.65
C GLY A 8 -6.48 -12.09 -12.31
N HIS A 9 -6.54 -13.22 -11.60
CA HIS A 9 -5.90 -13.39 -10.28
C HIS A 9 -4.48 -12.84 -10.25
N HIS A 10 -4.30 -11.68 -9.62
CA HIS A 10 -2.97 -11.11 -9.35
C HIS A 10 -2.14 -12.11 -8.54
N GLN A 11 -0.92 -12.42 -9.02
CA GLN A 11 -0.06 -13.45 -8.43
C GLN A 11 0.85 -12.85 -7.37
N TRP A 12 0.44 -12.99 -6.12
CA TRP A 12 1.23 -12.53 -4.97
C TRP A 12 2.47 -13.38 -4.73
N LYS A 13 3.61 -12.72 -4.52
CA LYS A 13 4.80 -13.30 -3.94
C LYS A 13 4.87 -12.98 -2.45
N PHE A 14 5.51 -13.85 -1.69
CA PHE A 14 5.65 -13.70 -0.25
C PHE A 14 7.09 -13.90 0.19
N PHE A 15 7.48 -13.25 1.27
CA PHE A 15 8.73 -13.48 1.96
C PHE A 15 8.48 -13.60 3.47
N ARG A 16 9.41 -14.24 4.18
CA ARG A 16 9.30 -14.44 5.62
C ARG A 16 10.22 -13.49 6.37
N ALA A 17 9.63 -12.68 7.24
CA ALA A 17 10.36 -11.77 8.13
C ALA A 17 9.58 -11.53 9.42
N GLY A 18 10.29 -11.36 10.54
CA GLY A 18 9.67 -11.08 11.84
C GLY A 18 8.74 -12.19 12.36
N GLY A 19 8.84 -13.42 11.84
CA GLY A 19 7.99 -14.55 12.22
C GLY A 19 6.68 -14.68 11.41
N PHE A 20 6.48 -13.86 10.38
CA PHE A 20 5.27 -13.86 9.56
C PHE A 20 5.59 -13.91 8.06
N ASP A 21 4.63 -14.40 7.27
CA ASP A 21 4.66 -14.28 5.81
C ASP A 21 4.07 -12.93 5.40
N GLN A 22 4.85 -12.16 4.67
CA GLN A 22 4.49 -10.82 4.21
C GLN A 22 4.45 -10.81 2.68
N VAL A 23 3.54 -10.04 2.11
CA VAL A 23 3.51 -9.81 0.66
C VAL A 23 4.80 -9.10 0.23
N LEU A 24 5.38 -9.55 -0.87
CA LEU A 24 6.49 -8.88 -1.52
C LEU A 24 5.91 -7.93 -2.57
N LEU A 25 6.18 -6.63 -2.41
CA LEU A 25 5.77 -5.57 -3.34
C LEU A 25 6.96 -5.20 -4.23
N GLU A 26 6.90 -5.51 -5.52
CA GLU A 26 7.97 -5.25 -6.50
C GLU A 26 7.52 -4.31 -7.63
N THR A 27 6.21 -4.23 -7.89
CA THR A 27 5.63 -3.53 -9.04
C THR A 27 4.50 -2.57 -8.65
N GLY A 28 4.15 -1.68 -9.59
CA GLY A 28 2.97 -0.81 -9.43
C GLY A 28 1.66 -1.59 -9.41
N GLU A 29 1.55 -2.68 -10.17
CA GLU A 29 0.37 -3.55 -10.12
C GLU A 29 0.21 -4.20 -8.73
N ASP A 30 1.31 -4.52 -8.04
CA ASP A 30 1.25 -5.05 -6.68
C ASP A 30 0.60 -4.03 -5.73
N LEU A 31 0.96 -2.74 -5.86
CA LEU A 31 0.38 -1.66 -5.04
C LEU A 31 -1.11 -1.46 -5.31
N LEU A 32 -1.52 -1.49 -6.59
CA LEU A 32 -2.93 -1.35 -6.98
C LEU A 32 -3.77 -2.55 -6.57
N ALA A 33 -3.16 -3.74 -6.50
CA ALA A 33 -3.84 -4.95 -6.05
C ALA A 33 -4.04 -4.99 -4.51
N LEU A 34 -3.40 -4.11 -3.73
CA LEU A 34 -3.53 -4.08 -2.26
C LEU A 34 -4.94 -3.74 -1.78
N SER A 35 -5.67 -2.87 -2.49
CA SER A 35 -7.04 -2.47 -2.11
C SER A 35 -8.05 -3.62 -2.25
N ILE A 36 -7.73 -4.60 -3.10
CA ILE A 36 -8.62 -5.71 -3.48
C ILE A 36 -8.54 -6.87 -2.46
N ARG A 37 -7.53 -6.92 -1.58
CA ARG A 37 -7.31 -8.05 -0.66
C ARG A 37 -7.34 -7.68 0.81
N ASP A 38 -7.88 -8.62 1.60
CA ASP A 38 -7.98 -8.60 3.07
C ASP A 38 -6.70 -8.04 3.73
N ASN A 39 -6.85 -6.95 4.49
CA ASN A 39 -5.79 -6.22 5.22
C ASN A 39 -4.98 -7.08 6.22
N LYS A 40 -5.21 -8.38 6.28
CA LYS A 40 -4.48 -9.33 7.13
C LYS A 40 -3.15 -9.80 6.54
N LEU A 41 -2.90 -9.58 5.25
CA LEU A 41 -1.67 -10.05 4.57
C LEU A 41 -0.54 -9.00 4.51
N TRP A 42 -0.85 -7.76 4.88
CA TRP A 42 0.08 -6.64 4.87
C TRP A 42 -0.41 -5.56 5.84
N SER A 43 0.51 -4.85 6.50
CA SER A 43 0.14 -3.78 7.42
C SER A 43 1.22 -2.72 7.48
N ALA A 44 0.84 -1.45 7.35
CA ALA A 44 1.65 -0.35 7.85
C ALA A 44 1.32 -0.16 9.34
N LEU A 45 2.21 -0.64 10.21
CA LEU A 45 2.04 -0.58 11.67
C LEU A 45 2.28 0.83 12.24
N SER A 46 1.81 1.88 11.56
CA SER A 46 2.08 3.29 11.91
C SER A 46 3.50 3.72 11.49
N CYS A 47 3.72 3.89 10.18
CA CYS A 47 5.02 4.29 9.64
C CYS A 47 5.26 5.79 9.92
N PRO A 48 6.35 6.20 10.58
CA PRO A 48 6.60 7.61 10.87
C PRO A 48 6.96 8.38 9.59
N VAL A 49 6.51 9.64 9.48
CA VAL A 49 6.86 10.52 8.35
C VAL A 49 8.29 11.08 8.42
N LYS A 50 9.07 10.73 9.47
CA LYS A 50 10.44 11.20 9.71
C LYS A 50 11.33 10.06 10.17
N GLY A 51 12.63 10.17 9.93
CA GLY A 51 13.62 9.20 10.43
C GLY A 51 13.58 7.85 9.73
N VAL A 52 12.98 7.79 8.55
CA VAL A 52 13.03 6.64 7.63
C VAL A 52 13.84 7.05 6.40
N GLU A 53 14.48 6.07 5.75
CA GLU A 53 15.30 6.26 4.55
C GLU A 53 14.43 6.51 3.30
N PHE A 54 13.65 7.59 3.33
CA PHE A 54 12.74 8.01 2.27
C PHE A 54 12.53 9.54 2.31
N ASP A 55 12.14 10.14 1.19
CA ASP A 55 11.89 11.58 1.13
C ASP A 55 10.72 11.99 2.03
N GLN A 56 11.03 12.81 3.04
CA GLN A 56 10.06 13.26 4.04
C GLN A 56 8.89 14.02 3.42
N ARG A 57 9.13 14.85 2.38
CA ARG A 57 8.07 15.64 1.76
C ARG A 57 7.04 14.72 1.10
N THR A 58 7.49 13.65 0.46
CA THR A 58 6.61 12.64 -0.13
C THR A 58 5.79 11.92 0.95
N LEU A 59 6.40 11.55 2.08
CA LEU A 59 5.66 10.94 3.21
C LEU A 59 4.60 11.88 3.79
N GLN A 60 4.89 13.19 3.84
CA GLN A 60 3.91 14.19 4.28
C GLN A 60 2.70 14.31 3.35
N LEU A 61 2.86 14.05 2.04
CA LEU A 61 1.74 14.02 1.11
C LEU A 61 0.81 12.83 1.34
N ILE A 62 1.36 11.72 1.85
CA ILE A 62 0.60 10.49 2.15
C ILE A 62 -0.11 10.61 3.50
N ASN A 63 0.49 11.30 4.48
CA ASN A 63 -0.04 11.51 5.83
C ASN A 63 -1.17 12.56 5.86
N THR A 64 -2.34 12.16 5.36
CA THR A 64 -3.52 12.99 5.11
C THR A 64 -4.13 13.61 6.37
N ASP A 65 -4.03 12.95 7.52
CA ASP A 65 -4.57 13.48 8.79
C ASP A 65 -3.57 14.36 9.57
N ASN A 66 -2.33 14.46 9.08
CA ASN A 66 -1.24 15.25 9.67
C ASN A 66 -0.82 14.81 11.09
N ASP A 67 -1.05 13.56 11.51
CA ASP A 67 -0.66 13.04 12.84
C ASP A 67 0.82 12.61 12.92
N GLY A 68 1.47 12.49 11.76
CA GLY A 68 2.89 12.15 11.63
C GLY A 68 3.14 10.65 11.44
N HIS A 69 2.10 9.85 11.26
CA HIS A 69 2.15 8.42 11.06
C HIS A 69 1.23 7.98 9.92
N ILE A 70 1.83 7.33 8.93
CA ILE A 70 1.12 6.75 7.80
C ILE A 70 0.55 5.39 8.18
N ARG A 71 -0.73 5.18 7.86
CA ARG A 71 -1.46 3.91 8.09
C ARG A 71 -1.97 3.31 6.79
N ALA A 72 -2.43 2.07 6.85
CA ALA A 72 -2.88 1.32 5.67
C ALA A 72 -3.90 2.08 4.79
N PRO A 73 -4.94 2.77 5.33
CA PRO A 73 -5.89 3.51 4.49
C PRO A 73 -5.23 4.61 3.64
N GLU A 74 -4.20 5.25 4.17
CA GLU A 74 -3.50 6.34 3.50
C GLU A 74 -2.56 5.81 2.41
N ILE A 75 -1.95 4.65 2.63
CA ILE A 75 -1.19 3.95 1.59
C ILE A 75 -2.11 3.54 0.44
N LEU A 76 -3.29 3.00 0.74
CA LEU A 76 -4.27 2.65 -0.29
C LEU A 76 -4.70 3.86 -1.10
N ALA A 77 -5.05 4.96 -0.43
CA ALA A 77 -5.43 6.20 -1.11
C ALA A 77 -4.30 6.75 -2.00
N ALA A 78 -3.05 6.71 -1.51
CA ALA A 78 -1.89 7.14 -2.28
C ALA A 78 -1.62 6.24 -3.50
N ALA A 79 -1.76 4.91 -3.34
CA ALA A 79 -1.60 3.95 -4.43
C ALA A 79 -2.68 4.13 -5.51
N GLU A 80 -3.94 4.28 -5.10
CA GLU A 80 -5.05 4.56 -6.02
C GLU A 80 -4.81 5.87 -6.77
N TRP A 81 -4.48 6.96 -6.07
CA TRP A 81 -4.17 8.25 -6.68
C TRP A 81 -3.04 8.15 -7.73
N ALA A 82 -1.96 7.45 -7.39
CA ALA A 82 -0.83 7.23 -8.30
C ALA A 82 -1.22 6.40 -9.52
N GLY A 83 -2.09 5.38 -9.35
CA GLY A 83 -2.58 4.52 -10.41
C GLY A 83 -3.55 5.20 -11.39
N TYR A 84 -4.38 6.14 -10.92
CA TYR A 84 -5.30 6.90 -11.78
C TYR A 84 -4.63 7.93 -12.69
N SER A 85 -3.34 8.23 -12.49
CA SER A 85 -2.68 9.37 -13.12
C SER A 85 -2.19 9.13 -14.56
N PHE A 86 -2.47 7.98 -15.19
CA PHE A 86 -2.03 7.66 -16.58
C PHE A 86 -3.03 6.79 -17.34
#